data_AF-X1KVI2-F1
#
_entry.id   AF-X1KVI2-F1
#
_cell.length_a   1.000
_cell.length_b   1.000
_cell.length_c   1.000
_cell.angle_alpha   90.00
_cell.angle_beta   90.00
_cell.angle_gamma   90.00
#
_symmetry.space_group_name_H-M   'P 1'
#
loop_
_entity.id
_entity.type
_entity.pdbx_description
1 polymer ?
#
loop_
_entity_poly.entity_id
_entity_poly.type
_entity_poly.pdbx_seq_one_letter_code
_entity_poly.pdbx_strand_id
1 'polypeptide(L)' 'IELVKKGKFGQMTSLRGTEIISVPLQEAVGETKRVPQKLYDEVVKPLWGE' A
#
# COMPACT_ATOMS: atom_id res chain seq x y z
N ILE A 1 -6.54 0.28 17.84
CA ILE A 1 -7.75 0.69 18.61
C ILE A 1 -8.34 2.03 18.15
N GLU A 2 -7.53 3.00 17.68
CA GLU A 2 -7.97 4.32 17.18
C GLU A 2 -9.20 4.33 16.26
N LEU A 3 -9.21 3.53 15.17
CA LEU A 3 -10.32 3.52 14.21
C LEU A 3 -11.64 3.02 14.82
N VAL A 4 -11.56 2.04 15.71
CA VAL A 4 -12.73 1.51 16.43
C VAL A 4 -13.30 2.57 17.38
N LYS A 5 -12.43 3.27 18.13
CA LYS A 5 -12.85 4.40 18.98
C LYS A 5 -13.53 5.52 18.18
N LYS A 6 -13.14 5.69 16.91
CA LYS A 6 -13.72 6.67 15.97
C LYS A 6 -14.95 6.14 15.20
N GLY A 7 -15.43 4.92 15.51
CA GLY A 7 -16.58 4.30 14.82
C GLY A 7 -16.32 3.94 13.35
N LYS A 8 -15.06 3.92 12.91
CA LYS A 8 -14.65 3.70 11.52
C LYS A 8 -14.45 2.21 11.24
N PHE A 9 -15.54 1.45 11.21
CA PHE A 9 -15.52 0.02 10.86
C PHE A 9 -15.35 -0.20 9.35
N GLY A 10 -14.85 -1.37 8.96
CA GLY A 10 -14.56 -1.66 7.55
C GLY A 10 -13.45 -0.77 6.96
N GLN A 11 -12.58 -0.23 7.80
CA GLN A 11 -11.43 0.59 7.42
C GLN A 11 -10.13 -0.11 7.82
N MET A 12 -9.10 0.08 7.02
CA MET A 12 -7.73 -0.36 7.27
C MET A 12 -6.85 0.86 7.56
N THR A 13 -5.96 0.73 8.54
CA THR A 13 -4.87 1.70 8.72
C THR A 13 -3.77 1.43 7.69
N SER A 14 -3.36 2.43 6.92
CA SER A 14 -2.35 2.32 5.86
C SER A 14 -1.26 3.38 6.04
N LEU A 15 -0.01 3.03 5.73
CA LEU A 15 1.11 3.96 5.69
C LEU A 15 1.32 4.46 4.26
N ARG A 16 1.18 5.77 4.05
CA ARG A 16 1.43 6.44 2.77
C ARG A 16 2.58 7.43 2.95
N GLY A 17 3.77 7.05 2.48
CA GLY A 17 4.98 7.80 2.78
C GLY A 17 5.25 7.79 4.28
N THR A 18 5.16 8.95 4.92
CA THR A 18 5.31 9.13 6.37
C THR A 18 3.99 9.28 7.12
N GLU A 19 2.85 9.26 6.40
CA GLU A 19 1.54 9.51 6.99
C GLU A 19 0.76 8.22 7.23
N ILE A 20 0.06 8.16 8.37
CA ILE A 20 -0.84 7.07 8.72
C ILE A 20 -2.27 7.50 8.39
N ILE A 21 -2.88 6.84 7.39
CA ILE A 21 -4.21 7.17 6.88
C ILE A 21 -5.19 6.00 7.08
N SER A 22 -6.49 6.29 7.08
CA SER A 22 -7.55 5.27 7.04
C SER A 22 -8.08 5.10 5.62
N VAL A 23 -8.10 3.87 5.11
CA VAL A 23 -8.64 3.54 3.78
C VAL A 23 -9.73 2.47 3.87
N PRO A 24 -10.68 2.41 2.94
CA PRO A 24 -11.67 1.34 2.90
C PRO A 24 -11.01 -0.03 2.74
N LEU A 25 -11.45 -0.99 3.55
CA LEU A 25 -10.85 -2.32 3.56
C LEU A 25 -11.08 -3.05 2.23
N GLN A 26 -12.26 -2.87 1.62
CA GLN A 26 -12.62 -3.43 0.32
C GLN A 26 -11.69 -2.95 -0.80
N GLU A 27 -11.37 -1.65 -0.83
CA GLU A 27 -10.47 -1.10 -1.85
C GLU A 27 -9.03 -1.58 -1.64
N ALA A 28 -8.57 -1.61 -0.39
CA ALA A 28 -7.21 -2.00 -0.05
C ALA A 28 -6.88 -3.45 -0.41
N VAL A 29 -7.87 -4.35 -0.34
CA VAL A 29 -7.70 -5.80 -0.62
C VAL A 29 -8.34 -6.25 -1.93
N GLY A 30 -9.03 -5.36 -2.64
CA GLY A 30 -9.80 -5.70 -3.82
C GLY A 30 -8.94 -6.18 -4.98
N GLU A 31 -7.70 -5.72 -5.07
CA GLU A 31 -6.77 -6.09 -6.14
C GLU A 31 -5.37 -6.37 -5.61
N THR A 32 -4.65 -7.26 -6.28
CA THR A 32 -3.24 -7.52 -5.98
C THR A 32 -2.38 -6.38 -6.48
N LYS A 33 -1.75 -5.64 -5.56
CA LYS A 33 -0.78 -4.60 -5.90
C LYS A 33 0.42 -5.19 -6.63
N ARG A 34 0.71 -4.67 -7.82
CA ARG A 34 1.90 -5.00 -8.61
C ARG A 34 2.92 -3.88 -8.57
N VAL A 35 4.19 -4.24 -8.68
CA VAL A 35 5.28 -3.25 -8.86
C VAL A 35 5.19 -2.71 -10.29
N PRO A 36 5.17 -1.38 -10.50
CA PRO A 36 5.26 -0.79 -11.83
C PRO A 36 6.52 -1.26 -12.56
N GLN A 37 6.37 -1.71 -13.81
CA GLN A 37 7.48 -2.29 -14.60
C GLN A 37 8.70 -1.36 -14.67
N LYS A 38 8.46 -0.05 -14.83
CA LYS A 38 9.53 0.97 -14.86
C LYS A 38 10.46 0.89 -13.64
N LEU A 39 9.91 0.72 -12.43
CA LEU A 39 10.72 0.63 -11.21
C LEU A 39 11.53 -0.67 -11.15
N TYR A 40 10.98 -1.76 -11.69
CA TYR A 40 11.71 -3.02 -11.80
C TYR A 40 12.90 -2.88 -12.75
N ASP A 41 12.68 -2.26 -13.92
CA ASP A 41 13.73 -2.07 -14.92
C ASP A 41 14.83 -1.12 -14.44
N GLU A 42 14.49 -0.06 -13.70
CA GLU A 42 15.46 0.92 -13.21
C GLU A 42 16.27 0.43 -12.00
N VAL A 43 15.71 -0.45 -11.17
CA VAL A 43 16.32 -0.83 -9.89
C VAL A 43 16.84 -2.26 -9.90
N VAL A 44 16.07 -3.21 -10.44
CA VAL A 44 16.38 -4.64 -10.32
C VAL A 44 17.34 -5.10 -11.41
N LYS A 45 17.12 -4.72 -12.68
CA LYS A 45 18.01 -5.12 -13.79
C LYS A 45 19.46 -4.66 -13.59
N PRO A 46 19.75 -3.38 -13.25
CA PRO A 46 21.12 -2.94 -13.03
C PRO A 46 21.76 -3.58 -11.80
N LEU A 47 20.95 -3.87 -10.77
CA LEU A 47 21.41 -4.56 -9.57
C LEU A 47 21.83 -6.02 -9.87
N TRP A 48 21.23 -6.64 -10.89
CA TRP A 48 21.45 -8.05 -11.23
C TRP A 48 22.36 -8.23 -12.46
N GLY A 49 22.88 -7.14 -13.03
CA GLY A 49 23.87 -7.17 -14.10
C GLY A 49 23.31 -7.43 -15.50
N GLU A 50 22.01 -7.22 -15.69
CA GLU A 50 21.35 -7.16 -17.02
C GLU A 50 21.41 -5.75 -17.63
#